data_AF-A0A8T5MAN9-F1
#
_entry.id   AF-A0A8T5MAN9-F1
#
_cell.length_a   1.000
_cell.length_b   1.000
_cell.length_c   1.000
_cell.angle_alpha   90.00
_cell.angle_beta   90.00
_cell.angle_gamma   90.00
#
_symmetry.space_group_name_H-M   'P 1'
#
loop_
_entity.id
_entity.type
_entity.pdbx_description
1 polymer ?
#
loop_
_entity_poly.entity_id
_entity_poly.type
_entity_poly.pdbx_seq_one_letter_code
_entity_poly.pdbx_strand_id
1 'polypeptide(L)'
;EMPSVYKQVIKSKMKVKILGNKRYKGTEAFGFKEFEFRYLNVESEATTSVFGDNVTIHLMKDKPVIILIKNKDIARSYKNYFEFMWKSAKR
;
A
#
# COMPACT_ATOMS: atom_id res chain seq x y z
N GLU A 1 -5.98 -5.76 -12.65
CA GLU A 1 -6.15 -4.39 -12.12
C GLU A 1 -4.83 -3.60 -11.99
N MET A 2 -3.75 -4.19 -11.47
CA MET A 2 -2.44 -3.52 -11.35
C MET A 2 -1.87 -2.83 -12.63
N PRO A 3 -2.04 -3.37 -13.86
CA PRO A 3 -1.40 -2.77 -15.04
C PRO A 3 -1.89 -1.37 -15.43
N SER A 4 -3.17 -1.06 -15.21
CA SER A 4 -3.74 0.27 -15.54
C SER A 4 -3.39 1.32 -14.49
N VAL A 5 -3.44 0.94 -13.21
CA VAL A 5 -3.04 1.81 -12.09
C VAL A 5 -1.55 2.15 -12.18
N TYR A 6 -0.70 1.16 -12.49
CA TYR A 6 0.74 1.37 -12.68
C TYR A 6 1.05 2.44 -13.73
N LYS A 7 0.39 2.39 -14.91
CA LYS A 7 0.57 3.40 -15.96
C LYS A 7 0.20 4.81 -15.50
N GLN A 8 -0.89 4.95 -14.72
CA GLN A 8 -1.30 6.23 -14.18
C GLN A 8 -0.33 6.75 -13.13
N VAL A 9 0.17 5.88 -12.25
CA VAL A 9 1.16 6.24 -11.23
C VAL A 9 2.44 6.76 -11.87
N ILE A 10 2.99 6.07 -12.88
CA ILE A 10 4.18 6.54 -13.61
C ILE A 10 3.93 7.92 -14.24
N LYS A 11 2.78 8.09 -14.92
CA LYS A 11 2.42 9.35 -15.56
C LYS A 11 2.31 10.50 -14.56
N SER A 12 1.80 10.23 -13.37
CA SER A 12 1.64 11.21 -12.28
C SER A 12 2.93 11.52 -11.52
N LYS A 13 4.03 10.79 -11.76
CA LYS A 13 5.30 10.87 -11.01
C LYS A 13 5.13 10.73 -9.49
N MET A 14 4.08 10.04 -9.06
CA MET A 14 3.84 9.82 -7.63
C MET A 14 4.86 8.84 -7.06
N LYS A 15 5.41 9.19 -5.90
CA LYS A 15 6.25 8.31 -5.12
C LYS A 15 5.38 7.31 -4.36
N VAL A 16 5.53 6.02 -4.66
CA VAL A 16 4.77 4.95 -4.01
C VAL A 16 5.69 4.15 -3.09
N LYS A 17 5.27 3.98 -1.85
CA LYS A 17 5.92 3.11 -0.85
C LYS A 17 4.97 1.98 -0.50
N ILE A 18 5.44 0.73 -0.60
CA ILE A 18 4.65 -0.45 -0.31
C ILE A 18 5.34 -1.26 0.78
N LEU A 19 4.59 -1.50 1.85
CA LEU A 19 4.99 -2.36 2.95
C LEU A 19 4.27 -3.69 2.80
N GLY A 20 5.00 -4.74 2.43
CA GLY A 20 4.44 -6.06 2.14
C GLY A 20 4.93 -7.14 3.11
N ASN A 21 4.26 -8.29 3.10
CA ASN A 21 4.81 -9.48 3.73
C ASN A 21 5.96 -10.05 2.88
N LYS A 22 7.03 -10.54 3.52
CA LYS A 22 8.19 -11.15 2.85
C LYS A 22 7.82 -12.25 1.86
N ARG A 23 6.71 -12.97 2.07
CA ARG A 23 6.23 -14.03 1.18
C ARG A 23 5.91 -13.56 -0.24
N TYR A 24 5.69 -12.26 -0.43
CA TYR A 24 5.39 -11.67 -1.74
C TYR A 24 6.62 -11.12 -2.48
N LYS A 25 7.81 -11.21 -1.87
CA LYS A 25 9.06 -10.77 -2.49
C LYS A 25 9.34 -11.57 -3.76
N GLY A 26 9.55 -10.89 -4.88
CA GLY A 26 9.87 -11.50 -6.18
C GLY A 26 8.65 -11.88 -7.03
N THR A 27 7.43 -11.61 -6.58
CA THR A 27 6.23 -11.73 -7.42
C THR A 27 6.13 -10.56 -8.41
N GLU A 28 5.52 -10.77 -9.58
CA GLU A 28 5.39 -9.74 -10.63
C GLU A 28 4.72 -8.45 -10.13
N ALA A 29 3.78 -8.56 -9.20
CA ALA A 29 3.08 -7.42 -8.59
C ALA A 29 4.00 -6.50 -7.74
N PHE A 30 5.20 -6.97 -7.40
CA PHE A 30 6.20 -6.28 -6.58
C PHE A 30 7.51 -5.98 -7.35
N GLY A 31 7.47 -6.08 -8.70
CA GLY A 31 8.64 -5.89 -9.58
C GLY A 31 8.79 -4.48 -10.18
N PHE A 32 7.93 -3.54 -9.81
CA PHE A 32 7.93 -2.18 -10.37
C PHE A 32 9.10 -1.36 -9.83
N LYS A 33 10.01 -0.91 -10.72
CA LYS A 33 11.25 -0.20 -10.33
C LYS A 33 10.98 1.17 -9.70
N GLU A 34 9.83 1.75 -10.02
CA GLU A 34 9.39 3.08 -9.57
C GLU A 34 8.85 3.05 -8.14
N PHE A 35 8.57 1.86 -7.59
CA PHE A 35 7.98 1.70 -6.27
C PHE A 35 9.06 1.30 -5.26
N GLU A 36 9.02 1.92 -4.09
CA GLU A 36 9.85 1.49 -2.98
C GLU A 36 9.14 0.38 -2.21
N PHE A 37 9.80 -0.77 -2.07
CA PHE A 37 9.30 -1.90 -1.31
C PHE A 37 10.11 -2.10 -0.04
N ARG A 38 9.41 -2.37 1.06
CA ARG A 38 9.98 -2.92 2.29
C ARG A 38 9.10 -4.05 2.78
N TYR A 39 9.69 -4.93 3.58
CA TYR A 39 9.03 -6.13 4.04
C TYR A 39 9.04 -6.26 5.56
N LEU A 40 7.89 -6.65 6.12
CA LEU A 40 7.72 -7.05 7.51
C LEU A 40 7.13 -8.46 7.58
N ASN A 41 7.33 -9.14 8.71
CA ASN A 41 6.62 -10.39 8.99
C ASN A 41 5.33 -10.07 9.74
N VAL A 42 4.37 -9.48 9.02
CA VAL A 42 3.04 -9.19 9.54
C VAL A 42 2.02 -10.03 8.77
N GLU A 43 1.17 -10.72 9.51
CA GLU A 43 0.00 -11.38 8.94
C GLU A 43 -1.15 -10.37 8.95
N SER A 44 -1.42 -9.80 7.78
CA SER A 44 -2.59 -8.96 7.55
C SER A 44 -3.29 -9.48 6.30
N GLU A 45 -4.57 -9.82 6.45
CA GLU A 45 -5.43 -10.19 5.33
C GLU A 45 -5.95 -8.97 4.57
N ALA A 46 -5.96 -7.81 5.23
CA ALA A 46 -6.40 -6.56 4.62
C ALA A 46 -5.20 -5.73 4.15
N THR A 47 -5.35 -5.10 2.98
CA THR A 47 -4.42 -4.09 2.47
C THR A 47 -4.96 -2.70 2.80
N THR A 48 -4.12 -1.85 3.41
CA THR A 48 -4.47 -0.45 3.66
C THR A 48 -3.65 0.46 2.76
N SER A 49 -4.32 1.35 2.01
CA SER A 49 -3.67 2.37 1.17
C SER A 49 -4.09 3.76 1.62
N VAL A 50 -3.13 4.68 1.70
CA VAL A 50 -3.34 6.07 2.14
C VAL A 50 -2.87 7.02 1.03
N PHE A 51 -3.73 7.95 0.61
CA PHE A 51 -3.42 8.93 -0.43
C PHE A 51 -4.26 10.21 -0.27
N GLY A 52 -3.62 11.38 -0.31
CA GLY A 52 -4.29 12.64 0.01
C GLY A 52 -5.00 12.55 1.37
N ASP A 53 -6.28 12.91 1.40
CA ASP A 53 -7.16 12.82 2.57
C ASP A 53 -7.97 11.50 2.63
N ASN A 54 -7.54 10.46 1.91
CA ASN A 54 -8.26 9.19 1.80
C ASN A 54 -7.47 8.03 2.40
N VAL A 55 -8.21 7.10 3.01
CA VAL A 55 -7.75 5.77 3.40
C VAL A 55 -8.65 4.75 2.75
N THR A 56 -8.07 3.71 2.17
CA THR A 56 -8.81 2.56 1.67
C THR A 56 -8.34 1.29 2.38
N ILE A 57 -9.28 0.44 2.76
CA ILE A 57 -9.01 -0.88 3.34
C ILE A 57 -9.64 -1.91 2.41
N HIS A 58 -8.82 -2.83 1.93
CA HIS A 58 -9.16 -3.83 0.93
C HIS A 58 -9.06 -5.21 1.55
N LEU A 59 -10.18 -5.92 1.64
CA LEU A 59 -10.22 -7.33 2.03
C LEU A 59 -10.64 -8.15 0.82
N MET A 60 -9.66 -8.80 0.18
CA MET A 60 -9.84 -9.53 -1.07
C MET A 60 -10.02 -11.03 -0.80
N LYS A 61 -11.16 -11.40 -0.21
CA LYS A 61 -11.61 -12.78 -0.04
C LYS A 61 -12.72 -13.10 -1.06
N ASP A 62 -13.34 -14.28 -0.97
CA ASP A 62 -14.43 -14.74 -1.84
C ASP A 62 -15.53 -13.69 -2.06
N LYS A 63 -15.82 -12.91 -1.01
CA LYS A 63 -16.63 -11.68 -1.09
C LYS A 63 -15.72 -10.48 -0.82
N PRO A 64 -15.27 -9.76 -1.86
CA PRO A 64 -14.37 -8.64 -1.67
C PRO A 64 -15.09 -7.48 -0.97
N VAL A 65 -14.40 -6.86 -0.02
CA VAL A 65 -14.89 -5.67 0.68
C VAL A 65 -13.86 -4.55 0.56
N ILE A 66 -14.32 -3.38 0.14
CA ILE A 66 -13.50 -2.17 0.09
C ILE A 66 -14.18 -1.10 0.95
N ILE A 67 -13.44 -0.57 1.92
CA ILE A 67 -13.88 0.55 2.75
C ILE A 67 -13.09 1.77 2.31
N LEU A 68 -13.78 2.84 1.90
CA LEU A 68 -13.18 4.15 1.61
C LEU A 68 -13.54 5.13 2.73
N ILE A 69 -12.52 5.73 3.33
CA ILE A 69 -12.67 6.76 4.37
C ILE A 69 -12.05 8.03 3.82
N LYS A 70 -12.86 9.08 3.63
CA LYS A 70 -12.39 10.41 3.21
C LYS A 70 -12.39 11.36 4.41
N ASN A 71 -11.24 11.49 5.05
CA ASN A 71 -11.04 12.36 6.20
C ASN A 71 -9.55 12.67 6.39
N LYS A 72 -9.21 13.96 6.44
CA LYS A 72 -7.83 14.46 6.54
C LYS A 72 -7.09 13.96 7.79
N ASP A 73 -7.77 13.93 8.94
CA ASP A 73 -7.12 13.58 10.21
C ASP A 73 -6.92 12.08 10.35
N ILE A 74 -7.87 11.28 9.87
CA ILE A 74 -7.71 9.83 9.76
C ILE A 74 -6.58 9.49 8.79
N ALA A 75 -6.57 10.07 7.59
CA ALA A 75 -5.52 9.83 6.61
C ALA A 75 -4.13 10.18 7.15
N ARG A 76 -4.02 11.31 7.86
CA ARG A 76 -2.78 11.71 8.53
C ARG A 76 -2.35 10.71 9.61
N SER A 77 -3.28 10.24 10.42
CA SER A 77 -3.01 9.23 11.46
C SER A 77 -2.48 7.93 10.85
N TYR A 78 -3.17 7.37 9.85
CA TYR A 78 -2.73 6.15 9.16
C TYR A 78 -1.39 6.33 8.45
N LYS A 79 -1.13 7.50 7.85
CA LYS A 79 0.17 7.83 7.27
C LYS A 79 1.29 7.81 8.33
N ASN A 80 1.04 8.36 9.51
CA ASN A 80 2.02 8.35 10.60
C ASN A 80 2.33 6.92 11.07
N TYR A 81 1.31 6.07 11.21
CA TYR A 81 1.50 4.64 11.50
C TYR A 81 2.30 3.93 10.41
N PHE A 82 1.99 4.19 9.13
CA PHE A 82 2.75 3.64 8.02
C PHE A 82 4.23 4.04 8.09
N GLU A 83 4.54 5.32 8.28
CA GLU A 83 5.93 5.79 8.34
C GLU A 83 6.68 5.23 9.57
N PHE A 84 5.99 5.02 10.69
CA PHE A 84 6.56 4.31 11.84
C PHE A 84 6.96 2.87 11.49
N MET A 85 6.03 2.10 10.91
CA MET A 85 6.32 0.72 10.48
C MET A 85 7.39 0.68 9.38
N TRP A 86 7.36 1.64 8.46
CA TRP A 86 8.32 1.76 7.36
C TRP A 86 9.76 1.88 7.86
N LYS A 87 9.99 2.68 8.91
CA LYS A 87 11.32 2.86 9.53
C LYS A 87 11.86 1.56 10.12
N SER A 88 10.99 0.73 10.70
CA SER A 88 11.34 -0.57 11.30
C SER A 88 11.45 -1.71 10.28
N ALA A 89 10.96 -1.51 9.05
CA ALA A 89 10.95 -2.52 8.00
C ALA A 89 12.28 -2.65 7.27
N LYS A 90 12.62 -3.88 6.89
CA LYS A 90 13.83 -4.20 6.12
C LYS A 90 13.55 -4.06 4.61
N ARG A 91 14.58 -3.68 3.85
CA ARG A 91 14.54 -3.68 2.37
C ARG A 91 14.49 -5.12 1.82
#